data_AF-A0A4Q6XSE7-F1
#
_entry.id   AF-A0A4Q6XSE7-F1
#
_cell.length_a   1.000
_cell.length_b   1.000
_cell.length_c   1.000
_cell.angle_alpha   90.00
_cell.angle_beta   90.00
_cell.angle_gamma   90.00
#
_symmetry.space_group_name_H-M   'P 1'
#
loop_
_entity.id
_entity.type
_entity.pdbx_description
1 polymer ?
#
loop_
_entity_poly.entity_id
_entity_poly.type
_entity_poly.pdbx_seq_one_letter_code
_entity_poly.pdbx_strand_id
1 'polypeptide(L)' 'MTKQPEKTPAEATAEQGEVLIDGPDGLALSLTPDAARQTAHAIHVAACAAQEQRTGATSSDDSGARRV' A
#
# COMPACT_ATOMS: atom_id res chain seq x y z
N MET A 1 -19.17 1.35 3.71
CA MET A 1 -18.66 2.57 3.06
C MET A 1 -17.27 2.25 2.53
N THR A 2 -17.05 2.28 1.22
CA THR A 2 -15.72 2.06 0.64
C THR A 2 -14.93 3.36 0.77
N LYS A 3 -13.95 3.38 1.68
CA LYS A 3 -13.06 4.52 1.85
C LYS A 3 -12.15 4.60 0.62
N GLN A 4 -11.99 5.79 0.04
CA GLN A 4 -11.01 5.98 -1.03
C GLN A 4 -9.59 5.70 -0.50
N PRO A 5 -8.66 5.22 -1.35
CA PRO A 5 -7.27 5.05 -0.95
C PRO A 5 -6.69 6.37 -0.43
N GLU A 6 -6.08 6.31 0.75
CA GLU A 6 -5.46 7.46 1.39
C GLU A 6 -4.21 7.89 0.62
N LYS A 7 -4.00 9.21 0.50
CA LYS A 7 -2.88 9.79 -0.26
C LYS A 7 -1.78 10.32 0.66
N THR A 8 -2.12 10.56 1.92
CA THR A 8 -1.17 10.99 2.94
C THR A 8 -0.35 9.78 3.41
N PRO A 9 0.99 9.84 3.37
CA PRO A 9 1.81 8.77 3.93
C PRO A 9 1.66 8.71 5.45
N ALA A 10 1.88 7.52 6.03
CA ALA A 10 2.06 7.38 7.47
C ALA A 10 3.47 7.84 7.87
N GLU A 11 3.59 8.43 9.07
CA GLU A 11 4.88 8.80 9.65
C GLU A 11 5.39 7.69 10.57
N ALA A 12 6.71 7.50 10.64
CA ALA A 12 7.33 6.51 11.52
C ALA A 12 8.37 7.16 12.43
N THR A 13 8.28 6.89 13.73
CA THR A 13 9.17 7.44 14.77
C THR A 13 9.74 6.30 15.64
N ALA A 14 10.90 6.54 16.24
CA ALA A 14 11.56 5.57 17.12
C ALA A 14 11.42 6.02 18.58
N GLU A 15 10.71 5.24 19.38
CA GLU A 15 10.38 5.58 20.77
C GLU A 15 10.62 4.35 21.66
N GLN A 16 11.44 4.52 22.71
CA GLN A 16 11.70 3.48 23.73
C GLN A 16 12.17 2.10 23.18
N GLY A 17 12.83 2.06 22.02
CA GLY A 17 13.30 0.82 21.40
C GLY A 17 12.27 0.14 20.49
N GLU A 18 11.11 0.77 20.32
CA GLU A 18 10.08 0.39 19.37
C GLU A 18 9.99 1.42 18.23
N VAL A 19 9.34 1.04 17.14
CA VAL A 19 9.00 1.91 16.02
C VAL A 19 7.49 2.12 16.05
N LEU A 20 7.07 3.36 16.20
CA LEU A 20 5.67 3.75 16.09
C LEU A 20 5.40 4.22 14.68
N ILE A 21 4.31 3.75 14.08
CA ILE A 21 3.80 4.23 12.80
C ILE A 21 2.46 4.90 13.06
N ASP A 22 2.38 6.19 12.80
CA ASP A 22 1.17 6.98 12.91
C ASP A 22 0.56 7.18 11.52
N GLY A 23 -0.58 6.53 11.33
CA GLY A 23 -1.38 6.65 10.12
C GLY A 23 -2.28 7.90 10.16
N PRO A 24 -2.59 8.48 9.00
CA PRO A 24 -3.73 9.38 8.87
C PRO A 24 -4.97 8.68 9.45
N ASP A 25 -5.77 9.41 10.23
CA ASP A 25 -6.89 8.93 11.07
C ASP A 25 -6.53 8.31 12.43
N GLY A 26 -5.28 8.45 12.90
CA GLY A 26 -4.90 8.06 14.25
C GLY A 26 -4.70 6.55 14.43
N LEU A 27 -4.39 5.85 13.34
CA LEU A 27 -3.95 4.46 13.40
C LEU A 27 -2.50 4.42 13.90
N ALA A 28 -2.28 4.06 15.17
CA ALA A 28 -0.95 3.85 15.71
C ALA A 28 -0.58 2.35 15.70
N LEU A 29 0.56 2.00 15.11
CA LEU A 29 1.13 0.66 15.12
C LEU A 29 2.49 0.71 15.81
N SER A 30 2.69 -0.10 16.86
CA SER A 30 4.02 -0.32 17.46
C SER A 30 4.66 -1.59 16.90
N LEU A 31 5.91 -1.49 16.48
CA LEU A 31 6.70 -2.57 15.90
C LEU A 31 8.07 -2.66 16.58
N THR A 32 8.60 -3.88 16.68
CA THR A 32 10.03 -4.04 16.97
C THR A 32 10.85 -3.52 15.79
N PRO A 33 12.13 -3.15 15.99
CA PRO A 33 12.97 -2.65 14.89
C PRO A 33 13.09 -3.62 13.71
N ASP A 34 13.09 -4.93 13.96
CA ASP A 34 13.18 -5.93 12.90
C ASP A 34 11.85 -6.09 12.15
N ALA A 35 10.73 -6.10 12.87
CA ALA A 35 9.40 -6.10 12.27
C ALA A 35 9.18 -4.84 11.40
N ALA A 36 9.63 -3.67 11.86
CA ALA A 36 9.52 -2.43 11.10
C ALA A 36 10.27 -2.50 9.75
N ARG A 37 11.48 -3.07 9.72
CA ARG A 37 12.25 -3.26 8.47
C ARG A 37 11.52 -4.19 7.50
N GLN A 38 11.01 -5.31 8.00
CA GLN A 38 10.29 -6.28 7.18
C GLN A 38 8.98 -5.69 6.64
N THR A 39 8.24 -4.95 7.47
CA THR A 39 7.03 -4.23 7.06
C THR A 39 7.31 -3.20 5.99
N ALA A 40 8.35 -2.36 6.15
CA ALA A 40 8.71 -1.36 5.14
C ALA A 40 9.03 -2.01 3.79
N HIS A 41 9.77 -3.12 3.79
CA HIS A 41 10.07 -3.88 2.58
C HIS A 41 8.79 -4.46 1.93
N ALA A 42 7.91 -5.09 2.73
CA ALA A 42 6.66 -5.65 2.23
C ALA A 42 5.74 -4.57 1.61
N ILE A 43 5.63 -3.40 2.25
CA ILE A 43 4.88 -2.24 1.72
C ILE A 43 5.45 -1.79 0.38
N HIS A 44 6.77 -1.67 0.27
CA HIS A 44 7.42 -1.26 -0.97
C HIS A 44 7.12 -2.24 -2.12
N VAL A 45 7.27 -3.54 -1.88
CA VAL A 45 6.95 -4.59 -2.87
C VAL A 45 5.48 -4.51 -3.29
N ALA A 46 4.57 -4.38 -2.33
CA ALA A 46 3.13 -4.25 -2.62
C ALA A 46 2.81 -2.99 -3.42
N ALA A 47 3.48 -1.87 -3.15
CA ALA A 47 3.29 -0.62 -3.89
C ALA A 47 3.71 -0.76 -5.37
N CYS A 48 4.85 -1.43 -5.64
CA CYS A 48 5.30 -1.74 -6.99
C CYS A 48 4.28 -2.62 -7.73
N ALA A 49 3.83 -3.71 -7.10
CA ALA A 49 2.81 -4.60 -7.69
C ALA A 49 1.49 -3.86 -7.98
N ALA A 50 1.05 -2.97 -7.08
CA ALA A 50 -0.16 -2.18 -7.30
C ALA A 50 -0.02 -1.19 -8.47
N GLN A 51 1.17 -0.64 -8.70
CA GLN A 51 1.44 0.22 -9.86
C GLN A 51 1.38 -0.57 -11.19
N GLU A 52 1.92 -1.77 -11.21
CA GLU A 52 1.84 -2.68 -12.35
C GLU A 52 0.40 -3.07 -12.66
N GLN A 53 -0.39 -3.40 -11.64
CA GLN A 53 -1.81 -3.74 -11.78
C GLN A 53 -2.64 -2.59 -12.38
N ARG A 54 -2.40 -1.34 -11.96
CA ARG A 54 -3.07 -0.17 -12.56
C ARG A 54 -2.73 -0.01 -14.05
N THR A 55 -1.51 -0.36 -14.44
CA THR A 55 -1.05 -0.24 -15.83
C THR A 55 -1.59 -1.40 -16.70
N GLY A 56 -1.64 -2.62 -16.15
CA GLY A 56 -2.14 -3.81 -16.85
C GLY A 56 -3.66 -3.85 -17.06
N ALA A 57 -4.44 -3.08 -16.31
CA ALA A 57 -5.91 -3.04 -16.43
C ALA A 57 -6.44 -2.30 -17.68
N THR A 58 -5.58 -1.68 -18.50
CA THR A 58 -6.01 -0.91 -19.68
C THR A 58 -6.17 -1.77 -20.96
N SER A 59 -5.86 -3.08 -20.95
CA SER A 59 -5.78 -3.89 -22.17
C SER A 59 -6.84 -4.99 -22.35
N SER A 60 -7.93 -5.02 -21.57
CA SER A 60 -8.91 -6.13 -21.63
C SER A 60 -10.33 -5.77 -22.11
N ASP A 61 -10.58 -4.55 -22.62
CA ASP A 61 -11.93 -4.11 -23.04
C ASP A 61 -12.11 -3.85 -24.56
N ASP A 62 -11.42 -4.58 -25.45
CA ASP A 62 -11.71 -4.51 -26.90
C ASP A 62 -11.66 -5.86 -27.63
N SER A 63 -12.60 -6.77 -27.35
CA SER A 63 -12.91 -7.89 -28.25
C SER A 63 -14.34 -8.37 -28.09
N GLY A 64 -15.27 -7.44 -28.32
CA GLY A 64 -16.69 -7.69 -28.52
C GLY A 64 -17.13 -7.28 -29.92
N ALA A 65 -16.43 -7.70 -30.99
CA ALA A 65 -16.86 -7.40 -32.35
C ALA A 65 -16.75 -8.61 -33.28
N ARG A 66 -17.94 -9.07 -33.69
CA ARG A 66 -18.25 -9.70 -34.98
C ARG A 66 -18.09 -11.23 -35.08
N ARG A 67 -19.12 -11.94 -34.59
CA ARG A 67 -19.62 -13.14 -35.28
C ARG A 67 -20.59 -12.67 -36.38
N VAL A 68 -20.21 -12.88 -37.64
CA VAL A 68 -21.13 -12.97 -38.79
C VAL A 68 -20.76 -14.21 -39.60
#